data_AF-A0A081HYW5-F1
#
_entry.id   AF-A0A081HYW5-F1
#
_cell.length_a   1.000
_cell.length_b   1.000
_cell.length_c   1.000
_cell.angle_alpha   90.00
_cell.angle_beta   90.00
_cell.angle_gamma   90.00
#
_symmetry.space_group_name_H-M   'P 1'
#
loop_
_entity.id
_entity.type
_entity.pdbx_description
1 polymer ?
#
loop_
_entity_poly.entity_id
_entity_poly.type
_entity_poly.pdbx_seq_one_letter_code
_entity_poly.pdbx_strand_id
1 'polypeptide(L)'
;MVVPEPRNRGLRFEALDQFAGELLAYLAEFEDRDETGVCVDAPQLVVPNVATASWLSGIVGRFTRNLRTDGDSPAPPTVPLAGKHLSFFADPMPGSSLVLAATDALANHWQTGQLPSEDLNLAALLGWIDPPVGMDGPEAARAGEELPPAGPDSDPNWDANTLARLIDAWHAADDEAARSAVRVELEAEIREQLTPAWEWCWRALDLLDGLPAADHVASRWQLDRESWSNHCSRIAQGLAYFRNIPTPVQSAARLRLLEARTEELQRAMAWDDPLVMAAAVASGEALAGRVVSADLGRRIPNANGNMVRRPLLAIEPALEFTRPAGTLLFLSTSPGVKLAVLPSDGSGLIRAEVLKGANRAATIGLLPGLDDDVVLSPYGRPEFYQRSKVEDIPWTHQQVAEDDAEDPG
;
A
#
# COMPACT_ATOMS: atom_id res chain seq x y z
N MET A 1 0.96 -17.43 22.87
CA MET A 1 0.83 -18.68 22.10
C MET A 1 2.19 -19.07 21.56
N VAL A 2 2.71 -20.24 21.92
CA VAL A 2 4.03 -20.72 21.50
C VAL A 2 3.98 -22.21 21.19
N VAL A 3 4.73 -22.64 20.16
CA VAL A 3 4.86 -24.05 19.77
C VAL A 3 6.22 -24.58 20.24
N PRO A 4 6.28 -25.46 21.25
CA PRO A 4 7.56 -25.92 21.82
C PRO A 4 8.32 -26.90 20.93
N GLU A 5 7.65 -27.57 19.99
CA GLU A 5 8.29 -28.38 18.93
C GLU A 5 7.60 -28.08 17.59
N PRO A 6 8.16 -27.16 16.78
CA PRO A 6 7.60 -26.75 15.49
C PRO A 6 7.42 -27.89 14.48
N ARG A 7 8.14 -29.00 14.59
CA ARG A 7 7.99 -30.16 13.70
C ARG A 7 6.74 -30.96 14.02
N ASN A 8 6.26 -30.89 15.27
CA ASN A 8 5.04 -31.56 15.68
C ASN A 8 3.81 -30.91 15.04
N ARG A 9 3.11 -31.66 14.17
CA ARG A 9 1.91 -31.18 13.48
C ARG A 9 0.80 -30.81 14.46
N GLY A 10 0.54 -31.63 15.48
CA GLY A 10 -0.56 -31.39 16.43
C GLY A 10 -0.40 -30.06 17.15
N LEU A 11 0.77 -29.84 17.76
CA LEU A 11 1.08 -28.61 18.49
C LEU A 11 1.04 -27.36 17.60
N ARG A 12 1.50 -27.48 16.34
CA ARG A 12 1.38 -26.37 15.38
C ARG A 12 -0.06 -26.01 15.08
N PHE A 13 -0.93 -27.00 14.89
CA PHE A 13 -2.33 -26.76 14.56
C PHE A 13 -3.13 -26.26 15.76
N GLU A 14 -2.79 -26.68 16.98
CA GLU A 14 -3.33 -26.12 18.22
C GLU A 14 -3.03 -24.62 18.33
N ALA A 15 -1.78 -24.22 18.11
CA ALA A 15 -1.42 -22.81 18.06
C ALA A 15 -2.15 -22.08 16.91
N LEU A 16 -2.09 -22.60 15.68
CA LEU A 16 -2.78 -21.96 14.55
C LEU A 16 -4.29 -21.78 14.80
N ASP A 17 -4.94 -22.73 15.48
CA ASP A 17 -6.35 -22.63 15.86
C ASP A 17 -6.61 -21.51 16.88
N GLN A 18 -5.77 -21.41 17.91
CA GLN A 18 -5.84 -20.32 18.88
C GLN A 18 -5.69 -18.96 18.19
N PHE A 19 -4.66 -18.78 17.38
CA PHE A 19 -4.45 -17.55 16.61
C PHE A 19 -5.60 -17.26 15.64
N ALA A 20 -6.09 -18.28 14.94
CA ALA A 20 -7.23 -18.13 14.03
C ALA A 20 -8.48 -17.68 14.79
N GLY A 21 -8.73 -18.20 15.99
CA GLY A 21 -9.83 -17.79 16.84
C GLY A 21 -9.75 -16.31 17.22
N GLU A 22 -8.58 -15.84 17.69
CA GLU A 22 -8.36 -14.44 18.05
C GLU A 22 -8.50 -13.50 16.85
N LEU A 23 -7.90 -13.86 15.70
CA LEU A 23 -8.02 -13.08 14.46
C LEU A 23 -9.47 -12.99 13.98
N LEU A 24 -10.20 -14.11 13.94
CA LEU A 24 -11.59 -14.12 13.48
C LEU A 24 -12.49 -13.33 14.41
N ALA A 25 -12.25 -13.37 15.72
CA ALA A 25 -12.98 -12.55 16.69
C ALA A 25 -12.78 -11.06 16.42
N TYR A 26 -11.54 -10.61 16.20
CA TYR A 26 -11.24 -9.23 15.82
C TYR A 26 -11.93 -8.83 14.51
N LEU A 27 -11.82 -9.66 13.46
CA LEU A 27 -12.39 -9.34 12.15
C LEU A 27 -13.92 -9.25 12.17
N ALA A 28 -14.58 -10.05 13.01
CA ALA A 28 -16.03 -10.06 13.14
C ALA A 28 -16.60 -8.72 13.65
N GLU A 29 -15.80 -7.92 14.36
CA GLU A 29 -16.20 -6.58 14.82
C GLU A 29 -16.47 -5.60 13.66
N PHE A 30 -15.93 -5.89 12.47
CA PHE A 30 -16.01 -5.02 11.29
C PHE A 30 -17.00 -5.54 10.23
N GLU A 31 -17.89 -6.47 10.58
CA GLU A 31 -18.88 -7.01 9.64
C GLU A 31 -20.23 -6.27 9.67
N ASP A 32 -20.42 -5.32 10.61
CA ASP A 32 -21.64 -4.50 10.68
C ASP A 32 -21.76 -3.59 9.45
N ARG A 33 -22.98 -3.45 8.91
CA ARG A 33 -23.24 -2.79 7.62
C ARG A 33 -24.21 -1.62 7.75
N ASP A 34 -23.93 -0.57 6.99
CA ASP A 34 -24.83 0.56 6.82
C ASP A 34 -25.97 0.26 5.83
N GLU A 35 -26.85 1.25 5.63
CA GLU A 35 -28.01 1.15 4.74
C GLU A 35 -27.66 0.93 3.26
N THR A 36 -26.41 1.20 2.86
CA THR A 36 -25.92 0.96 1.49
C THR A 36 -25.38 -0.46 1.31
N GLY A 37 -25.30 -1.24 2.39
CA GLY A 37 -24.76 -2.60 2.38
C GLY A 37 -23.24 -2.66 2.47
N VAL A 38 -22.58 -1.53 2.76
CA VAL A 38 -21.14 -1.40 3.00
C VAL A 38 -20.89 -1.50 4.50
N CYS A 39 -19.81 -2.17 4.91
CA CYS A 39 -19.42 -2.29 6.31
C CYS A 39 -19.15 -0.89 6.89
N VAL A 40 -19.62 -0.63 8.10
CA VAL A 40 -19.49 0.69 8.77
C VAL A 40 -18.03 1.09 8.90
N ASP A 41 -17.15 0.10 9.09
CA ASP A 41 -15.71 0.29 9.15
C ASP A 41 -14.96 -0.89 8.53
N ALA A 42 -13.62 -0.87 8.55
CA ALA A 42 -12.79 -1.96 8.04
C ALA A 42 -11.64 -2.30 9.01
N PRO A 43 -11.24 -3.58 9.10
CA PRO A 43 -10.14 -4.00 9.96
C PRO A 43 -8.80 -3.52 9.41
N GLN A 44 -7.92 -3.05 10.29
CA GLN A 44 -6.52 -2.75 9.96
C GLN A 44 -5.57 -3.76 10.62
N LEU A 45 -4.54 -4.18 9.90
CA LEU A 45 -3.44 -4.97 10.42
C LEU A 45 -2.17 -4.13 10.41
N VAL A 46 -1.71 -3.76 11.60
CA VAL A 46 -0.45 -3.02 11.77
C VAL A 46 0.64 -4.01 12.17
N VAL A 47 1.74 -4.01 11.42
CA VAL A 47 2.88 -4.88 11.63
C VAL A 47 4.16 -4.06 11.60
N PRO A 48 5.26 -4.52 12.22
CA PRO A 48 6.47 -3.71 12.33
C PRO A 48 7.10 -3.38 10.97
N ASN A 49 7.12 -4.33 10.03
CA ASN A 49 7.77 -4.17 8.73
C ASN A 49 7.09 -4.98 7.62
N VAL A 50 7.49 -4.71 6.38
CA VAL A 50 6.95 -5.35 5.17
C VAL A 50 7.19 -6.86 5.15
N ALA A 51 8.33 -7.32 5.68
CA ALA A 51 8.63 -8.75 5.77
C ALA A 51 7.59 -9.48 6.63
N THR A 52 7.20 -8.89 7.76
CA THR A 52 6.15 -9.40 8.65
C THR A 52 4.79 -9.38 7.97
N ALA A 53 4.46 -8.30 7.25
CA ALA A 53 3.23 -8.23 6.46
C ALA A 53 3.16 -9.39 5.46
N SER A 54 4.21 -9.55 4.65
CA SER A 54 4.31 -10.58 3.61
C SER A 54 4.28 -12.00 4.18
N TRP A 55 4.95 -12.23 5.30
CA TRP A 55 4.92 -13.52 5.99
C TRP A 55 3.51 -13.85 6.50
N LEU A 56 2.86 -12.92 7.20
CA LEU A 56 1.56 -13.15 7.82
C LEU A 56 0.45 -13.34 6.78
N SER A 57 0.29 -12.39 5.86
CA SER A 57 -0.80 -12.41 4.90
C SER A 57 -0.49 -13.30 3.69
N GLY A 58 0.74 -13.25 3.18
CA GLY A 58 1.19 -14.00 2.02
C GLY A 58 1.52 -15.46 2.31
N ILE A 59 2.40 -15.75 3.28
CA ILE A 59 2.86 -17.12 3.54
C ILE A 59 1.85 -17.88 4.40
N VAL A 60 1.53 -17.38 5.61
CA VAL A 60 0.61 -18.05 6.53
C VAL A 60 -0.80 -18.13 5.94
N GLY A 61 -1.30 -17.03 5.37
CA GLY A 61 -2.60 -17.02 4.68
C GLY A 61 -2.70 -18.04 3.55
N ARG A 62 -1.69 -18.10 2.66
CA ARG A 62 -1.67 -19.08 1.55
C ARG A 62 -1.55 -20.52 2.05
N PHE A 63 -0.72 -20.76 3.06
CA PHE A 63 -0.53 -22.08 3.66
C PHE A 63 -1.83 -22.63 4.25
N THR A 64 -2.60 -21.78 4.92
CA THR A 64 -3.79 -22.20 5.70
C THR A 64 -5.09 -22.23 4.89
N ARG A 65 -5.30 -21.33 3.92
CA ARG A 65 -6.60 -21.13 3.25
C ARG A 65 -7.22 -22.35 2.55
N ASN A 66 -6.39 -23.29 2.12
CA ASN A 66 -6.78 -24.48 1.35
C ASN A 66 -6.73 -25.78 2.17
N LEU A 67 -6.51 -25.69 3.48
CA LEU A 67 -6.48 -26.86 4.34
C LEU A 67 -7.86 -27.50 4.42
N ARG A 68 -7.89 -28.83 4.32
CA ARG A 68 -9.11 -29.63 4.42
C ARG A 68 -9.56 -29.73 5.87
N THR A 69 -10.86 -29.57 6.08
CA THR A 69 -11.53 -29.72 7.38
C THR A 69 -12.21 -31.08 7.53
N ASP A 70 -11.94 -31.99 6.59
CA ASP A 70 -12.49 -33.35 6.49
C ASP A 70 -11.36 -34.37 6.21
N GLY A 71 -11.68 -35.66 6.35
CA GLY A 71 -10.73 -36.76 6.11
C GLY A 71 -9.97 -37.21 7.36
N ASP A 72 -8.84 -37.90 7.16
CA ASP A 72 -8.11 -38.64 8.21
C ASP A 72 -7.30 -37.74 9.17
N SER A 73 -6.95 -36.51 8.74
CA SER A 73 -6.25 -35.52 9.58
C SER A 73 -6.80 -34.12 9.30
N PRO A 74 -8.05 -33.84 9.74
CA PRO A 74 -8.71 -32.58 9.43
C PRO A 74 -8.05 -31.42 10.18
N ALA A 75 -7.90 -30.28 9.50
CA ALA A 75 -7.54 -29.04 10.17
C ALA A 75 -8.77 -28.49 10.94
N PRO A 76 -8.57 -27.80 12.07
CA PRO A 76 -9.64 -27.04 12.73
C PRO A 76 -10.28 -26.05 11.75
N PRO A 77 -11.62 -25.96 11.65
CA PRO A 77 -12.29 -25.15 10.61
C PRO A 77 -11.99 -23.64 10.62
N THR A 78 -11.63 -23.12 11.78
CA THR A 78 -11.13 -21.75 12.03
C THR A 78 -9.88 -21.44 11.22
N VAL A 79 -8.93 -22.39 11.13
CA VAL A 79 -7.63 -22.20 10.48
C VAL A 79 -7.74 -21.88 8.98
N PRO A 80 -8.43 -22.68 8.14
CA PRO A 80 -8.61 -22.32 6.74
C PRO A 80 -9.51 -21.11 6.54
N LEU A 81 -10.45 -20.82 7.45
CA LEU A 81 -11.23 -19.58 7.38
C LEU A 81 -10.34 -18.35 7.59
N ALA A 82 -9.55 -18.33 8.66
CA ALA A 82 -8.56 -17.29 8.92
C ALA A 82 -7.57 -17.14 7.75
N GLY A 83 -7.12 -18.25 7.16
CA GLY A 83 -6.27 -18.24 5.97
C GLY A 83 -6.88 -17.51 4.77
N LYS A 84 -8.19 -17.62 4.56
CA LYS A 84 -8.90 -16.89 3.49
C LYS A 84 -8.96 -15.38 3.78
N HIS A 85 -9.14 -14.97 5.04
CA HIS A 85 -9.07 -13.55 5.42
C HIS A 85 -7.64 -13.01 5.30
N LEU A 86 -6.63 -13.72 5.81
CA LEU A 86 -5.22 -13.35 5.63
C LEU A 86 -4.83 -13.22 4.15
N SER A 87 -5.35 -14.08 3.29
CA SER A 87 -5.13 -13.98 1.84
C SER A 87 -5.77 -12.75 1.20
N PHE A 88 -6.82 -12.18 1.79
CA PHE A 88 -7.37 -10.90 1.35
C PHE A 88 -6.41 -9.74 1.67
N PHE A 89 -5.79 -9.78 2.84
CA PHE A 89 -4.78 -8.81 3.26
C PHE A 89 -3.44 -8.94 2.50
N ALA A 90 -3.22 -10.04 1.77
CA ALA A 90 -1.96 -10.33 1.09
C ALA A 90 -1.73 -9.56 -0.21
N ASP A 91 -2.78 -8.92 -0.73
CA ASP A 91 -2.77 -8.26 -2.03
C ASP A 91 -3.34 -6.83 -1.90
N PRO A 92 -2.72 -5.95 -1.07
CA PRO A 92 -3.24 -4.63 -0.80
C PRO A 92 -3.29 -3.77 -2.07
N MET A 93 -4.30 -2.90 -2.17
CA MET A 93 -4.32 -1.89 -3.25
C MET A 93 -3.33 -0.77 -2.91
N PRO A 94 -2.68 -0.14 -3.90
CA PRO A 94 -1.98 1.12 -3.68
C PRO A 94 -2.90 2.13 -2.97
N GLY A 95 -2.45 2.64 -1.82
CA GLY A 95 -3.17 3.62 -1.02
C GLY A 95 -4.18 3.03 -0.03
N SER A 96 -4.28 1.70 0.05
CA SER A 96 -5.05 1.01 1.08
C SER A 96 -4.39 1.15 2.44
N SER A 97 -5.20 1.25 3.49
CA SER A 97 -4.79 1.29 4.88
C SER A 97 -5.16 0.01 5.64
N LEU A 98 -5.58 -1.06 4.95
CA LEU A 98 -5.95 -2.34 5.56
C LEU A 98 -4.75 -3.11 6.15
N VAL A 99 -3.55 -2.93 5.58
CA VAL A 99 -2.30 -3.50 6.10
C VAL A 99 -1.24 -2.41 6.10
N LEU A 100 -0.68 -2.12 7.27
CA LEU A 100 0.32 -1.08 7.46
C LEU A 100 1.59 -1.70 8.04
N ALA A 101 2.67 -1.64 7.27
CA ALA A 101 4.01 -1.81 7.82
C ALA A 101 4.44 -0.49 8.45
N ALA A 102 4.77 -0.51 9.75
CA ALA A 102 5.16 0.69 10.49
C ALA A 102 6.39 1.35 9.84
N THR A 103 7.39 0.57 9.40
CA THR A 103 8.55 1.09 8.66
C THR A 103 8.16 1.90 7.42
N ASP A 104 7.27 1.38 6.58
CA ASP A 104 6.85 2.05 5.35
C ASP A 104 6.02 3.30 5.64
N ALA A 105 5.10 3.20 6.62
CA ALA A 105 4.26 4.31 7.03
C ALA A 105 5.13 5.47 7.58
N LEU A 106 6.11 5.17 8.43
CA LEU A 106 7.05 6.17 8.94
C LEU A 106 7.95 6.73 7.84
N ALA A 107 8.57 5.89 7.00
CA ALA A 107 9.47 6.34 5.94
C ALA A 107 8.75 7.21 4.88
N ASN A 108 7.43 7.08 4.72
CA ASN A 108 6.64 7.97 3.88
C ASN A 108 6.50 9.39 4.43
N HIS A 109 6.58 9.58 5.76
CA HIS A 109 6.31 10.85 6.42
C HIS A 109 7.56 11.53 6.98
N TRP A 110 8.61 10.78 7.29
CA TRP A 110 9.86 11.30 7.82
C TRP A 110 11.03 10.94 6.91
N GLN A 111 11.91 11.92 6.69
CA GLN A 111 13.18 11.70 6.00
C GLN A 111 14.29 11.49 7.01
N THR A 112 15.06 10.41 6.84
CA THR A 112 16.21 10.08 7.68
C THR A 112 17.51 10.35 6.93
N GLY A 113 18.63 10.35 7.65
CA GLY A 113 19.97 10.32 7.06
C GLY A 113 20.47 8.91 6.77
N GLN A 114 19.62 7.89 6.97
CA GLN A 114 19.95 6.49 6.83
C GLN A 114 19.83 6.04 5.37
N LEU A 115 20.38 4.87 5.07
CA LEU A 115 20.08 4.17 3.82
C LEU A 115 18.66 3.57 3.89
N PRO A 116 17.94 3.45 2.76
CA PRO A 116 16.61 2.83 2.76
C PRO A 116 16.57 1.40 3.32
N SER A 117 17.70 0.67 3.27
CA SER A 117 17.81 -0.66 3.88
C SER A 117 17.91 -0.62 5.41
N GLU A 118 18.45 0.45 5.98
CA GLU A 118 18.56 0.66 7.43
C GLU A 118 17.19 1.07 8.01
N ASP A 119 16.39 1.84 7.26
CA ASP A 119 15.01 2.20 7.63
C ASP A 119 14.07 0.98 7.72
N LEU A 120 14.47 -0.21 7.22
CA LEU A 120 13.71 -1.45 7.41
C LEU A 120 13.78 -1.99 8.84
N ASN A 121 14.71 -1.49 9.67
CA ASN A 121 14.74 -1.76 11.10
C ASN A 121 13.88 -0.72 11.84
N LEU A 122 12.73 -1.15 12.35
CA LEU A 122 11.77 -0.26 13.03
C LEU A 122 12.38 0.46 14.24
N ALA A 123 13.24 -0.22 15.02
CA ALA A 123 13.88 0.36 16.18
C ALA A 123 14.84 1.49 15.78
N ALA A 124 15.67 1.22 14.76
CA ALA A 124 16.62 2.20 14.23
C ALA A 124 15.88 3.41 13.64
N LEU A 125 14.85 3.16 12.84
CA LEU A 125 14.01 4.20 12.23
C LEU A 125 13.34 5.09 13.28
N LEU A 126 12.71 4.51 14.31
CA LEU A 126 12.12 5.28 15.40
C LEU A 126 13.16 6.03 16.23
N GLY A 127 14.34 5.44 16.45
CA GLY A 127 15.46 6.11 17.09
C GLY A 127 15.88 7.36 16.34
N TRP A 128 15.86 7.33 15.00
CA TRP A 128 16.15 8.51 14.19
C TRP A 128 15.04 9.57 14.25
N ILE A 129 13.78 9.14 14.11
CA ILE A 129 12.62 10.03 14.01
C ILE A 129 12.31 10.72 15.35
N ASP A 130 12.32 9.93 16.43
CA ASP A 130 11.92 10.35 17.77
C ASP A 130 12.93 9.78 18.79
N PRO A 131 14.17 10.32 18.85
CA PRO A 131 15.20 9.80 19.72
C PRO A 131 14.81 9.94 21.20
N PRO A 132 15.17 8.97 22.07
CA PRO A 132 15.01 9.13 23.51
C PRO A 132 15.73 10.38 24.05
N VAL A 133 15.23 10.91 25.16
CA VAL A 133 15.83 12.08 25.81
C VAL A 133 17.30 11.84 26.13
N GLY A 134 18.17 12.72 25.63
CA GLY A 134 19.61 12.67 25.87
C GLY A 134 20.42 11.93 24.79
N MET A 135 19.78 11.43 23.74
CA MET A 135 20.43 10.90 22.54
C MET A 135 20.07 11.75 21.32
N ASP A 136 20.96 11.81 20.33
CA ASP A 136 20.59 12.27 19.00
C ASP A 136 20.07 11.12 18.12
N GLY A 137 19.52 11.47 16.94
CA GLY A 137 18.96 10.48 16.01
C GLY A 137 19.95 9.39 15.60
N PRO A 138 21.15 9.72 15.10
CA PRO A 138 22.18 8.72 14.78
C PRO A 138 22.59 7.81 15.95
N GLU A 139 22.72 8.35 17.16
CA GLU A 139 23.05 7.59 18.36
C GLU A 139 21.94 6.61 18.73
N ALA A 140 20.69 7.08 18.74
CA ALA A 140 19.52 6.28 19.05
C ALA A 140 19.26 5.20 17.98
N ALA A 141 19.46 5.52 16.70
CA ALA A 141 19.32 4.57 15.59
C ALA A 141 20.30 3.40 15.73
N ARG A 142 21.59 3.68 16.00
CA ARG A 142 22.61 2.65 16.24
C ARG A 142 22.29 1.79 17.46
N ALA A 143 21.74 2.38 18.53
CA ALA A 143 21.28 1.59 19.67
C ALA A 143 20.10 0.68 19.31
N GLY A 144 19.21 1.12 18.42
CA GLY A 144 18.11 0.31 17.90
C GLY A 144 18.55 -0.88 17.04
N GLU A 145 19.66 -0.76 16.30
CA GLU A 145 20.21 -1.87 15.50
C GLU A 145 20.65 -3.07 16.35
N GLU A 146 21.07 -2.84 17.59
CA GLU A 146 21.52 -3.87 18.53
C GLU A 146 20.35 -4.62 19.21
N LEU A 147 19.10 -4.23 18.94
CA LEU A 147 17.92 -4.83 19.55
C LEU A 147 17.38 -6.00 18.70
N PRO A 148 16.59 -6.91 19.32
CA PRO A 148 16.03 -8.04 18.60
C PRO A 148 15.26 -7.62 17.33
N PRO A 149 15.40 -8.38 16.22
CA PRO A 149 14.72 -8.06 14.99
C PRO A 149 13.20 -8.15 15.15
N ALA A 150 12.49 -7.16 14.63
CA ALA A 150 11.02 -7.11 14.65
C ALA A 150 10.35 -7.96 13.53
N GLY A 151 11.12 -8.80 12.82
CA GLY A 151 10.67 -9.52 11.62
C GLY A 151 10.22 -10.96 11.88
N PRO A 152 9.79 -11.69 10.81
CA PRO A 152 9.50 -13.11 10.90
C PRO A 152 10.75 -13.97 11.17
N ASP A 153 11.93 -13.43 10.87
CA ASP A 153 13.21 -14.06 11.17
C ASP A 153 13.72 -13.56 12.53
N SER A 154 14.02 -14.49 13.43
CA SER A 154 14.60 -14.24 14.75
C SER A 154 16.12 -14.01 14.69
N ASP A 155 16.71 -13.54 15.80
CA ASP A 155 18.16 -13.45 15.94
C ASP A 155 18.80 -14.86 15.91
N PRO A 156 19.70 -15.15 14.95
CA PRO A 156 20.38 -16.45 14.87
C PRO A 156 21.15 -16.84 16.14
N ASN A 157 21.67 -15.87 16.89
CA ASN A 157 22.38 -16.15 18.14
C ASN A 157 21.40 -16.56 19.25
N TRP A 158 20.24 -15.91 19.33
CA TRP A 158 19.19 -16.30 20.26
C TRP A 158 18.63 -17.69 19.90
N ASP A 159 18.43 -17.96 18.60
CA ASP A 159 17.99 -19.26 18.10
C ASP A 159 18.95 -20.39 18.52
N ALA A 160 20.25 -20.19 18.33
CA ALA A 160 21.26 -21.20 18.59
C ALA A 160 21.52 -21.44 20.09
N ASN A 161 21.47 -20.38 20.92
CA ASN A 161 21.91 -20.46 22.32
C ASN A 161 20.74 -20.64 23.30
N THR A 162 19.58 -20.04 23.00
CA THR A 162 18.42 -20.02 23.90
C THR A 162 17.31 -20.93 23.38
N LEU A 163 16.81 -20.70 22.17
CA LEU A 163 15.68 -21.45 21.64
C LEU A 163 15.99 -22.95 21.51
N ALA A 164 17.14 -23.30 20.90
CA ALA A 164 17.56 -24.70 20.74
C ALA A 164 17.66 -25.43 22.09
N ARG A 165 18.24 -24.77 23.11
CA ARG A 165 18.36 -25.31 24.48
C ARG A 165 16.99 -25.61 25.09
N LEU A 166 16.02 -24.72 24.91
CA LEU A 166 14.67 -24.87 25.47
C LEU A 166 13.88 -25.97 24.76
N ILE A 167 14.04 -26.10 23.44
CA ILE A 167 13.45 -27.22 22.69
C ILE A 167 14.04 -28.55 23.18
N ASP A 168 15.37 -28.63 23.36
CA ASP A 168 16.03 -29.84 23.88
C ASP A 168 15.58 -30.15 25.32
N ALA A 169 15.43 -29.14 26.17
CA ALA A 169 14.89 -29.30 27.53
C ALA A 169 13.44 -29.80 27.50
N TRP A 170 12.62 -29.33 26.56
CA TRP A 170 11.25 -29.80 26.40
C TRP A 170 11.20 -31.26 25.95
N HIS A 171 12.12 -31.68 25.08
CA HIS A 171 12.27 -33.09 24.70
C HIS A 171 12.77 -33.99 25.84
N ALA A 172 13.67 -33.49 26.68
CA ALA A 172 14.21 -34.22 27.82
C ALA A 172 13.26 -34.29 29.02
N ALA A 173 12.16 -33.52 29.01
CA ALA A 173 11.19 -33.53 30.09
C ALA A 173 10.39 -34.84 30.14
N ASP A 174 10.49 -35.53 31.29
CA ASP A 174 9.96 -36.87 31.51
C ASP A 174 8.44 -36.93 31.75
N ASP A 175 7.84 -35.82 32.20
CA ASP A 175 6.40 -35.74 32.49
C ASP A 175 5.76 -34.44 31.98
N GLU A 176 4.44 -34.38 32.05
CA GLU A 176 3.66 -33.24 31.56
C GLU A 176 3.88 -31.97 32.39
N ALA A 177 4.16 -32.10 33.69
CA ALA A 177 4.43 -30.97 34.56
C ALA A 177 5.77 -30.30 34.20
N ALA A 178 6.80 -31.10 33.94
CA ALA A 178 8.10 -30.64 33.46
C ALA A 178 7.98 -30.01 32.06
N ARG A 179 7.23 -30.63 31.13
CA ARG A 179 6.98 -30.05 29.81
C ARG A 179 6.24 -28.71 29.88
N SER A 180 5.26 -28.61 30.78
CA SER A 180 4.53 -27.36 31.04
C SER A 180 5.45 -26.28 31.60
N ALA A 181 6.34 -26.62 32.53
CA ALA A 181 7.32 -25.68 33.07
C ALA A 181 8.27 -25.15 31.99
N VAL A 182 8.81 -26.02 31.13
CA VAL A 182 9.67 -25.59 30.00
C VAL A 182 8.89 -24.75 29.00
N ARG A 183 7.62 -25.07 28.72
CA ARG A 183 6.76 -24.25 27.87
C ARG A 183 6.59 -22.83 28.43
N VAL A 184 6.41 -22.68 29.74
CA VAL A 184 6.31 -21.37 30.39
C VAL A 184 7.61 -20.58 30.25
N GLU A 185 8.77 -21.22 30.43
CA GLU A 185 10.08 -20.57 30.19
C GLU A 185 10.21 -20.12 28.73
N LEU A 186 9.86 -20.99 27.78
CA LEU A 186 9.88 -20.67 26.35
C LEU A 186 8.94 -19.51 25.99
N GLU A 187 7.75 -19.46 26.58
CA GLU A 187 6.81 -18.36 26.40
C GLU A 187 7.35 -17.04 26.95
N ALA A 188 8.06 -17.06 28.08
CA ALA A 188 8.68 -15.88 28.66
C ALA A 188 9.81 -15.35 27.75
N GLU A 189 10.69 -16.23 27.29
CA GLU A 189 11.83 -15.89 26.42
C GLU A 189 11.37 -15.31 25.07
N ILE A 190 10.37 -15.95 24.43
CA ILE A 190 9.79 -15.42 23.18
C ILE A 190 9.09 -14.08 23.41
N ARG A 191 8.38 -13.93 24.54
CA ARG A 191 7.74 -12.66 24.88
C ARG A 191 8.79 -11.56 25.03
N GLU A 192 9.91 -11.83 25.69
CA GLU A 192 10.99 -10.85 25.82
C GLU A 192 11.55 -10.43 24.46
N GLN A 193 11.74 -11.37 23.53
CA GLN A 193 12.19 -11.06 22.16
C GLN A 193 11.18 -10.22 21.37
N LEU A 194 9.87 -10.46 21.52
CA LEU A 194 8.82 -9.81 20.73
C LEU A 194 8.31 -8.49 21.33
N THR A 195 8.46 -8.28 22.63
CA THR A 195 7.92 -7.10 23.34
C THR A 195 8.45 -5.77 22.78
N PRO A 196 9.76 -5.61 22.49
CA PRO A 196 10.26 -4.36 21.93
C PRO A 196 9.59 -4.00 20.59
N ALA A 197 9.50 -4.96 19.67
CA ALA A 197 8.82 -4.79 18.39
C ALA A 197 7.36 -4.38 18.55
N TRP A 198 6.65 -5.00 19.49
CA TRP A 198 5.27 -4.66 19.82
C TRP A 198 5.14 -3.21 20.34
N GLU A 199 5.96 -2.81 21.31
CA GLU A 199 5.95 -1.45 21.87
C GLU A 199 6.29 -0.39 20.81
N TRP A 200 7.21 -0.69 19.89
CA TRP A 200 7.54 0.20 18.79
C TRP A 200 6.43 0.36 17.76
N CYS A 201 5.66 -0.68 17.48
CA CYS A 201 4.46 -0.52 16.65
C CYS A 201 3.49 0.48 17.26
N TRP A 202 3.28 0.45 18.58
CA TRP A 202 2.44 1.44 19.27
C TRP A 202 3.04 2.84 19.21
N ARG A 203 4.33 2.99 19.46
CA ARG A 203 5.00 4.30 19.32
C ARG A 203 4.90 4.85 17.90
N ALA A 204 5.04 4.00 16.89
CA ALA A 204 4.86 4.39 15.49
C ALA A 204 3.42 4.87 15.24
N LEU A 205 2.42 4.18 15.78
CA LEU A 205 1.03 4.60 15.70
C LEU A 205 0.77 5.95 16.38
N ASP A 206 1.33 6.19 17.56
CA ASP A 206 1.21 7.47 18.26
C ASP A 206 1.80 8.63 17.44
N LEU A 207 2.94 8.42 16.77
CA LEU A 207 3.54 9.41 15.88
C LEU A 207 2.69 9.67 14.63
N LEU A 208 2.15 8.60 14.03
CA LEU A 208 1.30 8.68 12.84
C LEU A 208 -0.04 9.37 13.15
N ASP A 209 -0.64 9.11 14.32
CA ASP A 209 -1.87 9.75 14.78
C ASP A 209 -1.69 11.25 15.05
N GLY A 210 -0.45 11.67 15.34
CA GLY A 210 -0.09 13.08 15.47
C GLY A 210 -0.12 13.87 14.14
N LEU A 211 -0.23 13.21 12.99
CA LEU A 211 -0.22 13.86 11.68
C LEU A 211 -1.64 14.29 11.26
N PRO A 212 -1.80 15.47 10.62
CA PRO A 212 -3.10 15.87 10.09
C PRO A 212 -3.52 14.95 8.93
N ALA A 213 -4.79 14.55 8.93
CA ALA A 213 -5.36 13.79 7.83
C ALA A 213 -5.39 14.62 6.55
N ALA A 214 -4.89 14.04 5.46
CA ALA A 214 -4.96 14.62 4.12
C ALA A 214 -6.38 14.53 3.52
N ASP A 215 -6.71 15.44 2.61
CA ASP A 215 -8.07 15.61 2.07
C ASP A 215 -8.64 14.34 1.43
N HIS A 216 -7.81 13.55 0.74
CA HIS A 216 -8.27 12.33 0.07
C HIS A 216 -8.25 11.07 0.95
N VAL A 217 -7.82 11.14 2.23
CA VAL A 217 -7.78 9.99 3.15
C VAL A 217 -9.16 9.33 3.28
N ALA A 218 -10.20 10.12 3.55
CA ALA A 218 -11.56 9.60 3.73
C ALA A 218 -12.08 8.86 2.47
N SER A 219 -11.72 9.34 1.28
CA SER A 219 -12.10 8.68 0.02
C SER A 219 -11.39 7.33 -0.16
N ARG A 220 -10.12 7.23 0.26
CA ARG A 220 -9.37 5.96 0.25
C ARG A 220 -9.92 4.99 1.29
N TRP A 221 -10.24 5.46 2.49
CA TRP A 221 -10.85 4.64 3.53
C TRP A 221 -12.20 4.05 3.11
N GLN A 222 -13.02 4.84 2.41
CA GLN A 222 -14.27 4.35 1.83
C GLN A 222 -14.04 3.16 0.88
N LEU A 223 -12.99 3.20 0.05
CA LEU A 223 -12.66 2.10 -0.86
C LEU A 223 -12.20 0.84 -0.10
N ASP A 224 -11.50 0.99 1.02
CA ASP A 224 -11.10 -0.13 1.88
C ASP A 224 -12.33 -0.78 2.53
N ARG A 225 -13.28 0.01 3.04
CA ARG A 225 -14.57 -0.46 3.54
C ARG A 225 -15.35 -1.23 2.48
N GLU A 226 -15.41 -0.71 1.26
CA GLU A 226 -16.05 -1.41 0.13
C GLU A 226 -15.33 -2.72 -0.22
N SER A 227 -13.99 -2.72 -0.23
CA SER A 227 -13.17 -3.90 -0.47
C SER A 227 -13.44 -5.00 0.57
N TRP A 228 -13.44 -4.62 1.86
CA TRP A 228 -13.75 -5.51 2.98
C TRP A 228 -15.17 -6.07 2.89
N SER A 229 -16.15 -5.22 2.58
CA SER A 229 -17.56 -5.62 2.40
C SER A 229 -17.75 -6.65 1.30
N ASN A 230 -17.05 -6.46 0.19
CA ASN A 230 -17.05 -7.39 -0.94
C ASN A 230 -16.41 -8.72 -0.56
N HIS A 231 -15.31 -8.69 0.20
CA HIS A 231 -14.65 -9.89 0.72
C HIS A 231 -15.57 -10.66 1.68
N CYS A 232 -16.18 -10.01 2.66
CA CYS A 232 -17.13 -10.64 3.59
C CYS A 232 -18.31 -11.29 2.85
N SER A 233 -18.86 -10.59 1.86
CA SER A 233 -19.92 -11.15 1.00
C SER A 233 -19.46 -12.41 0.26
N ARG A 234 -18.22 -12.43 -0.25
CA ARG A 234 -17.64 -13.61 -0.91
C ARG A 234 -17.43 -14.78 0.05
N ILE A 235 -16.99 -14.51 1.28
CA ILE A 235 -16.82 -15.52 2.32
C ILE A 235 -18.18 -16.15 2.68
N ALA A 236 -19.18 -15.32 2.97
CA ALA A 236 -20.53 -15.77 3.33
C ALA A 236 -21.20 -16.61 2.22
N GLN A 237 -20.93 -16.28 0.95
CA GLN A 237 -21.44 -17.04 -0.21
C GLN A 237 -20.62 -18.30 -0.53
N GLY A 238 -19.53 -18.57 0.20
CA GLY A 238 -18.63 -19.67 -0.09
C GLY A 238 -17.86 -19.50 -1.42
N LEU A 239 -17.69 -18.26 -1.89
CA LEU A 239 -17.03 -17.90 -3.16
C LEU A 239 -15.60 -17.36 -2.97
N ALA A 240 -15.06 -17.41 -1.75
CA ALA A 240 -13.68 -17.07 -1.44
C ALA A 240 -12.69 -18.18 -1.89
N TYR A 241 -12.68 -18.46 -3.18
CA TYR A 241 -11.72 -19.36 -3.82
C TYR A 241 -10.51 -18.58 -4.31
N PHE A 242 -9.32 -19.09 -4.01
CA PHE A 242 -8.05 -18.50 -4.41
C PHE A 242 -7.38 -19.42 -5.42
N ARG A 243 -7.33 -19.02 -6.69
CA ARG A 243 -6.59 -19.76 -7.71
C ARG A 243 -5.09 -19.70 -7.41
N ASN A 244 -4.40 -20.82 -7.62
CA ASN A 244 -2.95 -20.88 -7.49
C ASN A 244 -2.24 -20.14 -8.63
N ILE A 245 -2.81 -20.18 -9.83
CA ILE A 245 -2.28 -19.50 -11.02
C ILE A 245 -3.42 -18.69 -11.63
N PRO A 246 -3.31 -17.34 -11.69
CA PRO A 246 -4.30 -16.51 -12.37
C PRO A 246 -4.27 -16.72 -13.89
N THR A 247 -5.40 -16.55 -14.54
CA THR A 247 -5.45 -16.57 -16.01
C THR A 247 -4.82 -15.29 -16.58
N PRO A 248 -4.37 -15.28 -17.85
CA PRO A 248 -3.77 -14.09 -18.46
C PRO A 248 -4.68 -12.85 -18.40
N VAL A 249 -5.99 -13.05 -18.61
CA VAL A 249 -7.00 -11.99 -18.52
C VAL A 249 -7.11 -11.46 -17.09
N GLN A 250 -7.07 -12.34 -16.08
CA GLN A 250 -7.07 -11.93 -14.67
C GLN A 250 -5.81 -11.15 -14.32
N SER A 251 -4.63 -11.63 -14.73
CA SER A 251 -3.35 -10.95 -14.51
C SER A 251 -3.31 -9.57 -15.18
N ALA A 252 -3.73 -9.47 -16.45
CA ALA A 252 -3.78 -8.19 -17.15
C ALA A 252 -4.80 -7.22 -16.52
N ALA A 253 -5.97 -7.71 -16.12
CA ALA A 253 -6.96 -6.89 -15.42
C ALA A 253 -6.44 -6.42 -14.05
N ARG A 254 -5.71 -7.28 -13.34
CA ARG A 254 -5.10 -6.97 -12.04
C ARG A 254 -3.98 -5.94 -12.17
N LEU A 255 -3.02 -6.16 -13.07
CA LEU A 255 -1.91 -5.24 -13.33
C LEU A 255 -2.44 -3.83 -13.64
N ARG A 256 -3.41 -3.75 -14.53
CA ARG A 256 -4.05 -2.49 -14.91
C ARG A 256 -4.77 -1.82 -13.74
N LEU A 257 -5.41 -2.59 -12.87
CA LEU A 257 -6.03 -2.05 -11.67
C LEU A 257 -4.96 -1.47 -10.74
N LEU A 258 -3.84 -2.17 -10.57
CA LEU A 258 -2.71 -1.69 -9.79
C LEU A 258 -2.12 -0.39 -10.37
N GLU A 259 -1.86 -0.34 -11.68
CA GLU A 259 -1.38 0.87 -12.37
C GLU A 259 -2.32 2.06 -12.14
N ALA A 260 -3.62 1.87 -12.35
CA ALA A 260 -4.61 2.93 -12.15
C ALA A 260 -4.68 3.41 -10.69
N ARG A 261 -4.58 2.49 -9.71
CA ARG A 261 -4.58 2.83 -8.29
C ARG A 261 -3.28 3.53 -7.87
N THR A 262 -2.14 3.12 -8.40
CA THR A 262 -0.85 3.79 -8.17
C THR A 262 -0.88 5.22 -8.70
N GLU A 263 -1.35 5.42 -9.93
CA GLU A 263 -1.49 6.76 -10.52
C GLU A 263 -2.47 7.64 -9.73
N GLU A 264 -3.56 7.05 -9.22
CA GLU A 264 -4.53 7.77 -8.38
C GLU A 264 -3.97 8.14 -7.02
N LEU A 265 -3.20 7.25 -6.38
CA LEU A 265 -2.52 7.53 -5.13
C LEU A 265 -1.48 8.65 -5.29
N GLN A 266 -0.60 8.55 -6.28
CA GLN A 266 0.43 9.57 -6.56
C GLN A 266 -0.21 10.93 -6.82
N ARG A 267 -1.30 10.96 -7.60
CA ARG A 267 -2.08 12.17 -7.83
C ARG A 267 -2.65 12.75 -6.54
N ALA A 268 -3.31 11.94 -5.73
CA ALA A 268 -3.91 12.39 -4.48
C ALA A 268 -2.83 12.94 -3.54
N MET A 269 -1.72 12.23 -3.37
CA MET A 269 -0.58 12.68 -2.55
C MET A 269 -0.01 14.01 -3.05
N ALA A 270 0.19 14.17 -4.36
CA ALA A 270 0.72 15.42 -4.91
C ALA A 270 -0.24 16.60 -4.72
N TRP A 271 -1.56 16.37 -4.67
CA TRP A 271 -2.53 17.44 -4.40
C TRP A 271 -2.69 17.72 -2.91
N ASP A 272 -2.56 16.70 -2.07
CA ASP A 272 -2.72 16.80 -0.62
C ASP A 272 -1.47 17.39 0.05
N ASP A 273 -0.28 17.10 -0.47
CA ASP A 273 0.99 17.49 0.12
C ASP A 273 1.83 18.40 -0.81
N PRO A 274 2.05 19.67 -0.42
CA PRO A 274 2.88 20.60 -1.17
C PRO A 274 4.33 20.12 -1.39
N LEU A 275 4.91 19.33 -0.48
CA LEU A 275 6.27 18.80 -0.61
C LEU A 275 6.34 17.71 -1.69
N VAL A 276 5.30 16.88 -1.79
CA VAL A 276 5.19 15.89 -2.88
C VAL A 276 5.06 16.60 -4.23
N MET A 277 4.25 17.66 -4.32
CA MET A 277 4.21 18.48 -5.54
C MET A 277 5.55 19.17 -5.82
N ALA A 278 6.23 19.69 -4.80
CA ALA A 278 7.52 20.33 -4.96
C ALA A 278 8.58 19.36 -5.50
N ALA A 279 8.56 18.09 -5.09
CA ALA A 279 9.41 17.05 -5.66
C ALA A 279 9.13 16.83 -7.16
N ALA A 280 7.86 16.83 -7.57
CA ALA A 280 7.49 16.75 -9.00
C ALA A 280 7.93 18.00 -9.80
N VAL A 281 7.95 19.17 -9.17
CA VAL A 281 8.50 20.39 -9.78
C VAL A 281 10.02 20.30 -9.91
N ALA A 282 10.71 19.83 -8.86
CA ALA A 282 12.17 19.68 -8.85
C ALA A 282 12.67 18.63 -9.85
N SER A 283 11.89 17.58 -10.11
CA SER A 283 12.19 16.58 -11.14
C SER A 283 11.88 17.04 -12.58
N GLY A 284 11.20 18.19 -12.74
CA GLY A 284 10.76 18.71 -14.04
C GLY A 284 9.52 18.01 -14.62
N GLU A 285 8.80 17.22 -13.81
CA GLU A 285 7.52 16.61 -14.20
C GLU A 285 6.35 17.60 -14.10
N ALA A 286 6.41 18.51 -13.12
CA ALA A 286 5.51 19.63 -12.95
C ALA A 286 6.21 20.95 -13.28
N LEU A 287 5.42 21.98 -13.62
CA LEU A 287 5.91 23.34 -13.86
C LEU A 287 5.40 24.26 -12.75
N ALA A 288 6.29 24.84 -11.96
CA ALA A 288 5.99 25.99 -11.12
C ALA A 288 6.57 27.26 -11.73
N GLY A 289 5.89 28.39 -11.58
CA GLY A 289 6.36 29.66 -12.09
C GLY A 289 5.36 30.78 -11.91
N ARG A 290 5.69 31.95 -12.46
CA ARG A 290 4.85 33.15 -12.41
C ARG A 290 4.27 33.47 -13.78
N VAL A 291 3.01 33.86 -13.84
CA VAL A 291 2.34 34.22 -15.09
C VAL A 291 2.77 35.62 -15.56
N VAL A 292 3.51 35.69 -16.67
CA VAL A 292 3.99 36.95 -17.27
C VAL A 292 2.99 37.53 -18.27
N SER A 293 2.17 36.68 -18.89
CA SER A 293 1.04 37.16 -19.69
C SER A 293 -0.05 36.10 -19.82
N ALA A 294 -1.30 36.56 -19.93
CA ALA A 294 -2.46 35.71 -20.12
C ALA A 294 -3.37 36.29 -21.21
N ASP A 295 -3.40 35.65 -22.38
CA ASP A 295 -4.37 35.95 -23.44
C ASP A 295 -5.61 35.05 -23.26
N LEU A 296 -6.53 35.52 -22.42
CA LEU A 296 -7.80 34.84 -22.11
C LEU A 296 -8.81 34.92 -23.27
N GLY A 297 -8.64 35.87 -24.19
CA GLY A 297 -9.54 36.11 -25.32
C GLY A 297 -9.26 35.22 -26.52
N ARG A 298 -8.06 34.62 -26.58
CA ARG A 298 -7.54 33.89 -27.74
C ARG A 298 -8.50 32.84 -28.29
N ARG A 299 -8.71 32.87 -29.61
CA ARG A 299 -9.46 31.88 -30.36
C ARG A 299 -8.62 31.36 -31.52
N ILE A 300 -8.67 30.05 -31.76
CA ILE A 300 -7.99 29.39 -32.87
C ILE A 300 -8.98 28.52 -33.65
N PRO A 301 -8.77 28.29 -34.96
CA PRO A 301 -9.55 27.33 -35.70
C PRO A 301 -9.25 25.90 -35.20
N ASN A 302 -10.29 25.11 -34.97
CA ASN A 302 -10.13 23.67 -34.73
C ASN A 302 -9.95 22.90 -36.06
N ALA A 303 -9.77 21.58 -35.99
CA ALA A 303 -9.64 20.71 -37.17
C ALA A 303 -10.82 20.81 -38.16
N ASN A 304 -11.99 21.25 -37.69
CA ASN A 304 -13.20 21.44 -38.50
C ASN A 304 -13.38 22.90 -38.97
N GLY A 305 -12.37 23.76 -38.79
CA GLY A 305 -12.40 25.17 -39.18
C GLY A 305 -13.20 26.11 -38.26
N ASN A 306 -13.78 25.61 -37.17
CA ASN A 306 -14.55 26.41 -36.23
C ASN A 306 -13.63 27.14 -35.24
N MET A 307 -13.87 28.43 -35.02
CA MET A 307 -13.11 29.24 -34.06
C MET A 307 -13.47 28.87 -32.62
N VAL A 308 -12.60 28.09 -31.98
CA VAL A 308 -12.71 27.68 -30.58
C VAL A 308 -11.84 28.56 -29.69
N ARG A 309 -12.31 28.84 -28.46
CA ARG A 309 -11.51 29.59 -27.48
C ARG A 309 -10.44 28.67 -26.89
N ARG A 310 -9.20 29.17 -26.89
CA ARG A 310 -7.98 28.50 -26.40
C ARG A 310 -7.09 29.54 -25.74
N PRO A 311 -7.39 29.90 -24.48
CA PRO A 311 -6.55 30.81 -23.72
C PRO A 311 -5.08 30.40 -23.74
N LEU A 312 -4.19 31.38 -23.75
CA LEU A 312 -2.74 31.16 -23.75
C LEU A 312 -2.12 31.83 -22.53
N LEU A 313 -1.33 31.08 -21.78
CA LEU A 313 -0.52 31.58 -20.68
C LEU A 313 0.95 31.58 -21.09
N ALA A 314 1.68 32.62 -20.73
CA ALA A 314 3.15 32.63 -20.74
C ALA A 314 3.64 32.69 -19.30
N ILE A 315 4.43 31.69 -18.91
CA ILE A 315 4.87 31.44 -17.55
C ILE A 315 6.38 31.58 -17.51
N GLU A 316 6.89 32.40 -16.60
CA GLU A 316 8.29 32.43 -16.22
C GLU A 316 8.53 31.28 -15.22
N PRO A 317 9.28 30.24 -15.61
CA PRO A 317 9.44 29.05 -14.78
C PRO A 317 10.35 29.35 -13.58
N ALA A 318 9.99 28.84 -12.39
CA ALA A 318 10.78 29.02 -11.17
C ALA A 318 12.05 28.14 -11.15
N LEU A 319 11.99 26.99 -11.83
CA LEU A 319 13.11 26.06 -12.06
C LEU A 319 13.18 25.71 -13.54
N GLU A 320 14.31 25.17 -14.00
CA GLU A 320 14.44 24.76 -15.40
C GLU A 320 13.39 23.71 -15.78
N PHE A 321 12.65 23.95 -16.86
CA PHE A 321 11.60 23.06 -17.34
C PHE A 321 11.82 22.71 -18.81
N THR A 322 12.21 21.46 -19.09
CA THR A 322 12.71 21.00 -20.40
C THR A 322 11.79 20.04 -21.14
N ARG A 323 10.54 19.88 -20.66
CA ARG A 323 9.59 18.95 -21.27
C ARG A 323 9.25 19.38 -22.72
N PRO A 324 9.07 18.42 -23.64
CA PRO A 324 8.82 18.74 -25.04
C PRO A 324 7.46 19.42 -25.26
N ALA A 325 7.35 20.15 -26.37
CA ALA A 325 6.07 20.67 -26.83
C ALA A 325 5.05 19.52 -26.98
N GLY A 326 3.79 19.80 -26.67
CA GLY A 326 2.71 18.82 -26.60
C GLY A 326 2.57 18.14 -25.24
N THR A 327 3.49 18.37 -24.29
CA THR A 327 3.34 17.87 -22.91
C THR A 327 2.05 18.40 -22.30
N LEU A 328 1.25 17.49 -21.76
CA LEU A 328 -0.03 17.79 -21.13
C LEU A 328 0.18 18.00 -19.64
N LEU A 329 -0.30 19.13 -19.14
CA LEU A 329 -0.29 19.48 -17.72
C LEU A 329 -1.68 19.96 -17.29
N PHE A 330 -1.90 20.03 -16.00
CA PHE A 330 -3.16 20.39 -15.38
C PHE A 330 -2.95 21.45 -14.32
N LEU A 331 -3.88 22.38 -14.20
CA LEU A 331 -3.78 23.43 -13.18
C LEU A 331 -3.99 22.80 -11.79
N SER A 332 -3.02 22.95 -10.89
CA SER A 332 -3.08 22.38 -9.52
C SER A 332 -4.29 22.89 -8.72
N THR A 333 -4.57 24.19 -8.78
CA THR A 333 -5.73 24.82 -8.12
C THR A 333 -7.07 24.45 -8.76
N SER A 334 -7.06 23.88 -9.96
CA SER A 334 -8.27 23.45 -10.67
C SER A 334 -7.95 22.30 -11.64
N PRO A 335 -7.84 21.05 -11.14
CA PRO A 335 -7.37 19.91 -11.93
C PRO A 335 -8.22 19.53 -13.15
N GLY A 336 -9.40 20.14 -13.30
CA GLY A 336 -10.23 20.02 -14.50
C GLY A 336 -9.74 20.88 -15.69
N VAL A 337 -8.80 21.80 -15.46
CA VAL A 337 -8.20 22.66 -16.48
C VAL A 337 -6.95 21.97 -17.03
N LYS A 338 -6.98 21.61 -18.32
CA LYS A 338 -5.90 20.90 -19.01
C LYS A 338 -5.21 21.86 -19.97
N LEU A 339 -3.88 21.89 -19.94
CA LEU A 339 -3.03 22.73 -20.76
C LEU A 339 -2.03 21.88 -21.55
N ALA A 340 -1.60 22.38 -22.71
CA ALA A 340 -0.51 21.80 -23.49
C ALA A 340 0.62 22.81 -23.64
N VAL A 341 1.85 22.34 -23.41
CA VAL A 341 3.07 23.13 -23.63
C VAL A 341 3.26 23.35 -25.13
N LEU A 342 3.48 24.60 -25.54
CA LEU A 342 3.78 24.96 -26.93
C LEU A 342 5.30 24.95 -27.18
N PRO A 343 5.74 24.92 -28.46
CA PRO A 343 7.15 25.03 -28.80
C PRO A 343 7.79 26.28 -28.18
N SER A 344 8.99 26.13 -27.65
CA SER A 344 9.78 27.25 -27.14
C SER A 344 10.12 28.21 -28.28
N ASP A 345 9.99 29.50 -28.02
CA ASP A 345 10.41 30.59 -28.91
C ASP A 345 11.79 31.15 -28.54
N GLY A 346 12.52 30.49 -27.64
CA GLY A 346 13.85 30.91 -27.18
C GLY A 346 13.84 32.06 -26.16
N SER A 347 12.66 32.52 -25.73
CA SER A 347 12.52 33.59 -24.72
C SER A 347 12.82 33.15 -23.29
N GLY A 348 12.88 31.84 -23.03
CA GLY A 348 12.93 31.27 -21.68
C GLY A 348 11.56 31.15 -20.99
N LEU A 349 10.49 31.71 -21.60
CA LEU A 349 9.12 31.57 -21.10
C LEU A 349 8.48 30.27 -21.59
N ILE A 350 7.73 29.62 -20.71
CA ILE A 350 6.92 28.45 -21.05
C ILE A 350 5.53 28.92 -21.47
N ARG A 351 5.16 28.62 -22.72
CA ARG A 351 3.86 28.97 -23.28
C ARG A 351 2.93 27.77 -23.18
N ALA A 352 1.80 27.93 -22.51
CA ALA A 352 0.84 26.85 -22.27
C ALA A 352 -0.54 27.24 -22.82
N GLU A 353 -1.06 26.44 -23.75
CA GLU A 353 -2.41 26.61 -24.31
C GLU A 353 -3.42 25.78 -23.52
N VAL A 354 -4.53 26.40 -23.11
CA VAL A 354 -5.62 25.70 -22.43
C VAL A 354 -6.43 24.88 -23.44
N LEU A 355 -6.45 23.55 -23.25
CA LEU A 355 -7.19 22.60 -24.07
C LEU A 355 -8.60 22.32 -23.54
N LYS A 356 -8.80 22.27 -22.21
CA LYS A 356 -10.06 21.89 -21.53
C LYS A 356 -10.22 22.63 -20.20
N GLY A 357 -11.45 22.70 -19.69
CA GLY A 357 -11.78 23.24 -18.36
C GLY A 357 -12.08 24.74 -18.35
N ALA A 358 -11.22 25.57 -18.94
CA ALA A 358 -11.35 27.03 -18.93
C ALA A 358 -11.59 27.66 -20.31
N ASN A 359 -12.33 26.97 -21.19
CA ASN A 359 -12.61 27.42 -22.57
C ASN A 359 -13.91 28.24 -22.72
N ARG A 360 -14.68 28.42 -21.64
CA ARG A 360 -15.97 29.14 -21.65
C ARG A 360 -15.86 30.40 -20.80
N ALA A 361 -16.66 31.42 -21.10
CA ALA A 361 -16.67 32.66 -20.33
C ALA A 361 -16.95 32.43 -18.83
N ALA A 362 -17.82 31.47 -18.50
CA ALA A 362 -18.15 31.13 -17.11
C ALA A 362 -17.01 30.43 -16.35
N THR A 363 -16.06 29.79 -17.04
CA THR A 363 -14.97 29.02 -16.41
C THR A 363 -13.61 29.67 -16.58
N ILE A 364 -13.54 30.84 -17.21
CA ILE A 364 -12.27 31.50 -17.50
C ILE A 364 -11.62 32.11 -16.27
N GLY A 365 -12.42 32.45 -15.25
CA GLY A 365 -11.94 32.91 -13.95
C GLY A 365 -11.22 31.84 -13.13
N LEU A 366 -11.14 30.60 -13.63
CA LEU A 366 -10.29 29.55 -13.04
C LEU A 366 -8.81 29.71 -13.43
N LEU A 367 -8.50 30.49 -14.46
CA LEU A 367 -7.13 30.69 -14.90
C LEU A 367 -6.46 31.77 -14.05
N PRO A 368 -5.15 31.62 -13.75
CA PRO A 368 -4.39 32.64 -13.04
C PRO A 368 -4.32 33.94 -13.86
N GLY A 369 -4.27 35.06 -13.13
CA GLY A 369 -4.07 36.39 -13.66
C GLY A 369 -2.60 36.71 -13.96
N LEU A 370 -2.34 37.95 -14.33
CA LEU A 370 -0.97 38.47 -14.48
C LEU A 370 -0.30 38.53 -13.10
N ASP A 371 0.98 38.16 -13.05
CA ASP A 371 1.83 38.12 -11.84
C ASP A 371 1.44 37.07 -10.78
N ASP A 372 0.42 36.26 -11.02
CA ASP A 372 0.05 35.16 -10.13
C ASP A 372 1.06 34.00 -10.22
N ASP A 373 1.33 33.37 -9.07
CA ASP A 373 2.05 32.11 -9.00
C ASP A 373 1.16 30.96 -9.47
N VAL A 374 1.73 30.09 -10.30
CA VAL A 374 1.02 28.95 -10.88
C VAL A 374 1.86 27.68 -10.78
N VAL A 375 1.18 26.59 -10.43
CA VAL A 375 1.72 25.24 -10.54
C VAL A 375 0.87 24.43 -11.51
N LEU A 376 1.49 23.96 -12.58
CA LEU A 376 0.92 23.02 -13.53
C LEU A 376 1.45 21.60 -13.23
N SER A 377 0.56 20.74 -12.75
CA SER A 377 0.84 19.36 -12.37
C SER A 377 0.74 18.41 -13.58
N PRO A 378 1.49 17.30 -13.61
CA PRO A 378 1.25 16.23 -14.59
C PRO A 378 -0.06 15.48 -14.34
N TYR A 379 -0.64 15.61 -13.14
CA TYR A 379 -1.83 14.87 -12.74
C TYR A 379 -3.10 15.68 -12.98
N GLY A 380 -4.06 15.07 -13.70
CA GLY A 380 -5.38 15.64 -13.96
C GLY A 380 -6.50 14.80 -13.38
N ARG A 381 -7.76 15.20 -13.63
CA ARG A 381 -8.90 14.36 -13.27
C ARG A 381 -8.84 12.99 -13.96
N PRO A 382 -9.19 11.90 -13.26
CA PRO A 382 -9.24 10.58 -13.88
C PRO A 382 -10.25 10.58 -15.03
N GLU A 383 -9.83 10.04 -16.17
CA GLU A 383 -10.69 9.88 -17.34
C GLU A 383 -11.16 8.42 -17.42
N PHE A 384 -12.48 8.23 -17.33
CA PHE A 384 -13.07 6.90 -17.47
C PHE A 384 -13.37 6.61 -18.94
N TYR A 385 -12.77 5.54 -19.46
CA TYR A 385 -13.03 5.05 -20.81
C TYR A 385 -13.73 3.69 -20.73
N GLN A 386 -14.91 3.59 -21.36
CA GLN A 386 -15.61 2.32 -21.50
C GLN A 386 -14.81 1.40 -22.43
N ARG A 387 -14.60 0.15 -21.99
CA ARG A 387 -13.66 -0.77 -22.62
C ARG A 387 -14.35 -1.70 -23.60
N SER A 388 -13.66 -2.01 -24.69
CA SER A 388 -13.97 -3.15 -25.56
C SER A 388 -13.70 -4.46 -24.81
N LYS A 389 -14.46 -5.52 -25.11
CA LYS A 389 -14.21 -6.86 -24.57
C LYS A 389 -12.93 -7.43 -25.19
N VAL A 390 -12.16 -8.19 -24.41
CA VAL A 390 -11.01 -8.95 -24.93
C VAL A 390 -11.58 -10.15 -25.66
N GLU A 391 -11.42 -10.19 -26.99
CA GLU A 391 -11.94 -11.26 -27.84
C GLU A 391 -10.91 -12.39 -28.04
N ASP A 392 -9.63 -12.06 -28.19
CA ASP A 392 -8.55 -13.03 -28.40
C ASP A 392 -7.39 -12.84 -27.40
N ILE A 393 -6.86 -13.95 -26.88
CA ILE A 393 -5.65 -13.98 -26.04
C ILE A 393 -4.45 -14.35 -26.92
N PRO A 394 -3.38 -13.52 -26.97
CA PRO A 394 -2.19 -13.82 -27.76
C PRO A 394 -1.60 -15.19 -27.42
N TRP A 395 -1.12 -15.92 -28.44
CA TRP A 395 -0.57 -17.28 -28.28
C TRP A 395 0.56 -17.38 -27.25
N THR A 396 1.36 -16.31 -27.07
CA THR A 396 2.42 -16.22 -26.06
C THR A 396 1.93 -16.23 -24.62
N HIS A 397 0.65 -15.97 -24.40
CA HIS A 397 0.01 -15.91 -23.08
C HIS A 397 -0.96 -17.05 -22.86
N GLN A 398 -1.19 -17.93 -23.85
CA GLN A 398 -2.03 -19.10 -23.66
C GLN A 398 -1.33 -20.04 -22.67
N GLN A 399 -2.05 -20.46 -21.63
CA GLN A 399 -1.55 -21.50 -20.74
C GLN A 399 -1.54 -22.81 -21.52
N VAL A 400 -0.40 -23.52 -21.52
CA VAL A 400 -0.32 -24.88 -22.04
C VAL A 400 -1.29 -25.72 -21.20
N ALA A 401 -2.39 -26.16 -21.80
CA ALA A 401 -3.19 -27.20 -21.20
C ALA A 401 -2.31 -28.45 -21.16
N GLU A 402 -2.09 -29.04 -19.99
CA GLU A 402 -1.60 -30.41 -19.95
C GLU A 402 -2.60 -31.26 -20.73
N ASP A 403 -2.14 -31.90 -21.80
CA ASP A 403 -2.96 -32.76 -22.65
C ASP A 403 -3.75 -33.74 -21.76
N ASP A 404 -5.06 -33.82 -22.00
CA ASP A 404 -5.92 -34.84 -21.42
C ASP A 404 -5.23 -36.20 -21.57
N ALA A 405 -4.92 -36.84 -20.45
CA ALA A 405 -4.33 -38.17 -20.41
C ALA A 405 -5.12 -39.09 -21.35
N GLU A 406 -4.41 -39.62 -22.35
CA GLU A 406 -4.94 -40.56 -23.35
C GLU A 406 -5.83 -41.62 -22.68
N ASP A 407 -7.06 -41.70 -23.17
CA ASP A 407 -8.04 -42.74 -22.86
C ASP A 407 -7.42 -44.12 -23.20
N PRO A 408 -7.22 -45.03 -22.23
CA PRO A 408 -6.70 -46.36 -22.53
C PRO A 408 -7.83 -47.19 -23.13
N GLY A 409 -7.77 -47.40 -24.45
CA GLY A 409 -8.64 -48.29 -25.21
C GLY A 409 -8.50 -49.77 -24.85
#